data_AF-A0A2G8SZJ4-F1
#
_entry.id   AF-A0A2G8SZJ4-F1
#
_cell.length_a   1.000
_cell.length_b   1.000
_cell.length_c   1.000
_cell.angle_alpha   90.00
_cell.angle_beta   90.00
_cell.angle_gamma   90.00
#
_symmetry.space_group_name_H-M   'P 1'
#
loop_
_entity.id
_entity.type
_entity.pdbx_description
1 polymer ?
#
loop_
_entity_poly.entity_id
_entity_poly.type
_entity_poly.pdbx_seq_one_letter_code
_entity_poly.pdbx_strand_id
1 'polypeptide(L)'
;MILRSVIFTVTLLLANSSANAQYASVVESEAARKSSEEVKVDAARAALLNAQFWVVPNPKASSRLTFREGLKGGSDAEFVLTEPSTFKVVGFAPDEYKIYHYVLIEFPDGKRAYLAESNSFDDGSKKNDLFADIYTPGKPRYDFIEYILTASPEDVRLAEKTMRTKATAAATAWKARGGVSIGMTPGQVRASNWGKPDKINRSTGSYGVHEQWVYGSNSYIYLENGFVRSIQN
;
A
#
# COMPACT_ATOMS: atom_id res chain seq x y z
N MET A 1 26.67 -43.32 58.96
CA MET A 1 25.26 -42.89 58.91
C MET A 1 25.26 -41.37 59.03
N ILE A 2 24.52 -40.68 58.15
CA ILE A 2 24.24 -39.21 58.13
C ILE A 2 25.36 -38.30 57.56
N LEU A 3 25.42 -38.17 56.23
CA LEU A 3 25.87 -36.93 55.58
C LEU A 3 25.14 -36.74 54.25
N ARG A 4 23.85 -36.40 54.32
CA ARG A 4 23.04 -35.96 53.17
C ARG A 4 21.97 -35.01 53.69
N SER A 5 22.20 -33.69 53.61
CA SER A 5 21.16 -32.65 53.49
C SER A 5 21.75 -31.25 53.73
N VAL A 6 22.64 -30.79 52.85
CA VAL A 6 22.94 -29.34 52.71
C VAL A 6 23.10 -29.01 51.23
N ILE A 7 22.23 -29.54 50.36
CA ILE A 7 22.16 -29.13 48.94
C ILE A 7 20.72 -29.30 48.47
N PHE A 8 19.74 -28.64 49.10
CA PHE A 8 18.37 -28.62 48.55
C PHE A 8 17.54 -27.38 48.89
N THR A 9 18.18 -26.28 49.33
CA THR A 9 17.44 -25.05 49.70
C THR A 9 17.97 -23.78 49.03
N VAL A 10 18.95 -23.89 48.11
CA VAL A 10 19.44 -22.74 47.31
C VAL A 10 18.98 -22.83 45.85
N THR A 11 18.58 -24.00 45.36
CA THR A 11 18.21 -24.20 43.95
C THR A 11 16.79 -23.70 43.60
N LEU A 12 15.88 -23.58 44.58
CA LEU A 12 14.49 -23.17 44.31
C LEU A 12 14.26 -21.65 44.33
N LEU A 13 15.18 -20.87 44.92
CA LEU A 13 15.08 -19.40 44.92
C LEU A 13 15.65 -18.77 43.63
N LEU A 14 16.69 -19.38 43.04
CA LEU A 14 17.35 -18.88 41.83
C LEU A 14 16.54 -19.11 40.54
N ALA A 15 15.74 -20.18 40.48
CA ALA A 15 14.89 -20.46 39.31
C ALA A 15 13.67 -19.52 39.22
N ASN A 16 13.10 -19.11 40.36
CA ASN A 16 12.00 -18.15 40.39
C ASN A 16 12.47 -16.70 40.13
N SER A 17 13.68 -16.33 40.54
CA SER A 17 14.25 -15.02 40.20
C SER A 17 14.56 -14.88 38.71
N SER A 18 15.05 -15.95 38.05
CA SER A 18 15.35 -15.90 36.62
C SER A 18 14.09 -15.89 35.75
N ALA A 19 13.05 -16.64 36.12
CA ALA A 19 11.78 -16.62 35.41
C ALA A 19 11.06 -15.28 35.55
N ASN A 20 11.02 -14.70 36.76
CA ASN A 20 10.46 -13.37 36.99
C ASN A 20 11.28 -12.26 36.31
N ALA A 21 12.62 -12.37 36.28
CA ALA A 21 13.47 -11.41 35.58
C ALA A 21 13.32 -11.50 34.05
N GLN A 22 13.22 -12.71 33.49
CA GLN A 22 12.93 -12.90 32.07
C GLN A 22 11.54 -12.35 31.72
N TYR A 23 10.53 -12.64 32.53
CA TYR A 23 9.18 -12.13 32.32
C TYR A 23 9.12 -10.60 32.42
N ALA A 24 9.76 -10.01 33.43
CA ALA A 24 9.85 -8.55 33.58
C ALA A 24 10.58 -7.89 32.40
N SER A 25 11.66 -8.50 31.89
CA SER A 25 12.39 -7.96 30.73
C SER A 25 11.58 -8.00 29.43
N VAL A 26 10.75 -9.02 29.24
CA VAL A 26 9.83 -9.11 28.08
C VAL A 26 8.78 -8.01 28.18
N VAL A 27 8.13 -7.85 29.34
CA VAL A 27 7.12 -6.80 29.56
C VAL A 27 7.72 -5.39 29.38
N GLU A 28 8.94 -5.15 29.87
CA GLU A 28 9.64 -3.87 29.69
C GLU A 28 9.98 -3.62 28.22
N SER A 29 10.41 -4.65 27.48
CA SER A 29 10.68 -4.56 26.04
C SER A 29 9.42 -4.32 25.20
N GLU A 30 8.30 -4.93 25.57
CA GLU A 30 7.00 -4.73 24.93
C GLU A 30 6.46 -3.33 25.20
N ALA A 31 6.57 -2.85 26.45
CA ALA A 31 6.19 -1.48 26.82
C ALA A 31 7.05 -0.43 26.10
N ALA A 32 8.35 -0.65 25.98
CA ALA A 32 9.26 0.22 25.24
C ALA A 32 8.93 0.24 23.73
N ARG A 33 8.58 -0.92 23.15
CA ARG A 33 8.16 -1.01 21.76
C ARG A 33 6.84 -0.25 21.52
N LYS A 34 5.84 -0.48 22.37
CA LYS A 34 4.55 0.21 22.29
C LYS A 34 4.72 1.73 22.40
N SER A 35 5.53 2.19 23.35
CA SER A 35 5.87 3.61 23.50
C SER A 35 6.58 4.16 22.26
N SER A 36 7.48 3.39 21.63
CA SER A 36 8.13 3.80 20.39
C SER A 36 7.18 3.87 19.19
N GLU A 37 6.17 2.99 19.12
CA GLU A 37 5.16 2.99 18.06
C GLU A 37 4.20 4.18 18.23
N GLU A 38 3.73 4.45 19.46
CA GLU A 38 2.92 5.63 19.81
C GLU A 38 3.62 6.94 19.41
N VAL A 39 4.92 7.10 19.75
CA VAL A 39 5.71 8.28 19.37
C VAL A 39 5.80 8.49 17.85
N LYS A 40 5.88 7.41 17.06
CA LYS A 40 5.90 7.50 15.59
C LYS A 40 4.56 7.94 15.03
N VAL A 41 3.46 7.39 15.55
CA VAL A 41 2.11 7.77 15.15
C VAL A 41 1.85 9.24 15.50
N ASP A 42 2.24 9.69 16.68
CA ASP A 42 2.11 11.09 17.08
C ASP A 42 2.92 12.03 16.19
N ALA A 43 4.16 11.65 15.84
CA ALA A 43 4.98 12.40 14.90
C ALA A 43 4.33 12.46 13.49
N ALA A 44 3.76 11.35 13.02
CA ALA A 44 3.05 11.31 11.75
C ALA A 44 1.79 12.19 11.77
N ARG A 45 0.99 12.11 12.84
CA ARG A 45 -0.19 12.97 13.06
C ARG A 45 0.19 14.45 13.10
N ALA A 46 1.26 14.80 13.81
CA ALA A 46 1.78 16.16 13.87
C ALA A 46 2.19 16.68 12.48
N ALA A 47 2.84 15.83 11.66
CA ALA A 47 3.21 16.17 10.29
C ALA A 47 2.00 16.37 9.34
N LEU A 48 0.82 15.87 9.72
CA LEU A 48 -0.42 15.99 8.95
C LEU A 48 -1.29 17.16 9.38
N LEU A 49 -0.96 17.86 10.46
CA LEU A 49 -1.67 19.09 10.83
C LEU A 49 -1.57 20.11 9.70
N ASN A 50 -2.71 20.72 9.37
CA ASN A 50 -2.92 21.63 8.25
C ASN A 50 -2.76 20.99 6.85
N ALA A 51 -2.59 19.67 6.75
CA ALA A 51 -2.61 19.00 5.47
C ALA A 51 -3.99 19.19 4.83
N GLN A 52 -4.00 19.77 3.63
CA GLN A 52 -5.21 20.01 2.85
C GLN A 52 -5.51 18.81 1.95
N PHE A 53 -6.81 18.52 1.83
CA PHE A 53 -7.41 17.49 0.99
C PHE A 53 -8.65 18.05 0.28
N TRP A 54 -9.08 17.35 -0.76
CA TRP A 54 -10.24 17.70 -1.56
C TRP A 54 -11.23 16.55 -1.57
N VAL A 55 -12.52 16.86 -1.59
CA VAL A 55 -13.60 15.87 -1.70
C VAL A 55 -14.44 16.24 -2.90
N VAL A 56 -14.70 15.26 -3.74
CA VAL A 56 -15.65 15.40 -4.86
C VAL A 56 -16.81 14.46 -4.59
N PRO A 57 -17.97 14.98 -4.17
CA PRO A 57 -19.12 14.15 -3.87
C PRO A 57 -19.54 13.30 -5.06
N ASN A 58 -19.89 12.05 -4.76
CA ASN A 58 -20.42 11.12 -5.73
C ASN A 58 -21.83 10.70 -5.26
N PRO A 59 -22.89 11.41 -5.70
CA PRO A 59 -24.25 11.13 -5.23
C PRO A 59 -24.77 9.75 -5.67
N LYS A 60 -24.08 9.07 -6.59
CA LYS A 60 -24.40 7.71 -7.04
C LYS A 60 -23.62 6.63 -6.28
N ALA A 61 -22.67 7.02 -5.44
CA ALA A 61 -21.87 6.06 -4.69
C ALA A 61 -22.74 5.34 -3.65
N SER A 62 -22.61 4.02 -3.57
CA SER A 62 -23.24 3.23 -2.50
C SER A 62 -22.50 3.40 -1.17
N SER A 63 -21.24 3.82 -1.20
CA SER A 63 -20.45 4.22 -0.03
C SER A 63 -20.01 5.67 -0.18
N ARG A 64 -20.65 6.56 0.59
CA ARG A 64 -20.38 8.00 0.60
C ARG A 64 -19.58 8.38 1.84
N LEU A 65 -18.75 9.42 1.75
CA LEU A 65 -18.04 9.93 2.92
C LEU A 65 -19.04 10.64 3.83
N THR A 66 -19.11 10.17 5.08
CA THR A 66 -19.92 10.78 6.12
C THR A 66 -19.04 11.59 7.07
N PHE A 67 -19.52 12.78 7.41
CA PHE A 67 -18.85 13.74 8.29
C PHE A 67 -19.68 13.94 9.55
N ARG A 68 -19.05 13.89 10.72
CA ARG A 68 -19.76 13.97 12.01
C ARG A 68 -19.59 15.32 12.69
N GLU A 69 -20.70 15.95 13.08
CA GLU A 69 -20.72 17.20 13.86
C GLU A 69 -20.53 16.91 15.36
N GLY A 70 -19.28 16.60 15.74
CA GLY A 70 -18.92 16.26 17.12
C GLY A 70 -18.76 14.76 17.37
N LEU A 71 -18.22 14.43 18.54
CA LEU A 71 -18.14 13.09 19.10
C LEU A 71 -18.72 13.18 20.52
N LYS A 72 -20.04 13.09 20.66
CA LYS A 72 -20.67 12.86 21.98
C LYS A 72 -21.22 11.45 21.94
N GLY A 73 -21.23 10.73 23.07
CA GLY A 73 -21.67 9.33 23.16
C GLY A 73 -23.16 9.06 22.86
N GLY A 74 -23.77 9.76 21.91
CA GLY A 74 -25.11 9.61 21.36
C GLY A 74 -25.10 9.69 19.83
N SER A 75 -26.26 9.93 19.19
CA SER A 75 -26.36 10.07 17.73
C SER A 75 -25.71 11.38 17.28
N ASP A 76 -24.41 11.33 16.95
CA ASP A 76 -23.74 12.45 16.28
C ASP A 76 -24.48 12.78 14.98
N ALA A 77 -24.75 14.06 14.73
CA ALA A 77 -25.35 14.46 13.47
C ALA A 77 -24.34 14.20 12.35
N GLU A 78 -24.71 13.31 11.42
CA GLU A 78 -23.91 13.03 10.23
C GLU A 78 -24.42 13.86 9.05
N PHE A 79 -23.50 14.31 8.22
CA PHE A 79 -23.83 14.92 6.95
C PHE A 79 -22.92 14.40 5.84
N VAL A 80 -23.37 14.62 4.62
CA VAL A 80 -22.63 14.34 3.39
C VAL A 80 -22.47 15.65 2.63
N LEU A 81 -21.36 15.81 1.92
CA LEU A 81 -21.18 16.94 1.04
C LEU A 81 -22.02 16.77 -0.23
N THR A 82 -22.55 17.85 -0.77
CA THR A 82 -23.31 17.86 -2.04
C THR A 82 -22.54 18.52 -3.18
N GLU A 83 -21.51 19.29 -2.84
CA GLU A 83 -20.66 20.00 -3.80
C GLU A 83 -19.18 19.72 -3.52
N PRO A 84 -18.31 19.78 -4.54
CA PRO A 84 -16.87 19.68 -4.35
C PRO A 84 -16.38 20.69 -3.32
N SER A 85 -15.59 20.22 -2.36
CA SER A 85 -15.05 21.07 -1.30
C SER A 85 -13.63 20.65 -0.93
N THR A 86 -13.00 21.46 -0.09
CA THR A 86 -11.70 21.15 0.51
C THR A 86 -11.85 21.04 2.01
N PHE A 87 -10.92 20.38 2.67
CA PHE A 87 -10.80 20.46 4.12
C PHE A 87 -9.33 20.38 4.50
N LYS A 88 -9.01 20.88 5.69
CA LYS A 88 -7.69 20.70 6.31
C LYS A 88 -7.83 19.88 7.59
N VAL A 89 -6.81 19.10 7.89
CA VAL A 89 -6.67 18.43 9.19
C VAL A 89 -6.32 19.47 10.24
N VAL A 90 -7.11 19.58 11.30
CA VAL A 90 -6.87 20.53 12.41
C VAL A 90 -6.65 19.84 13.75
N GLY A 91 -6.87 18.53 13.82
CA GLY A 91 -6.60 17.74 15.01
C GLY A 91 -7.00 16.28 14.85
N PHE A 92 -6.96 15.56 15.96
CA PHE A 92 -7.31 14.15 16.05
C PHE A 92 -8.19 13.96 17.28
N ALA A 93 -9.11 13.00 17.24
CA ALA A 93 -9.98 12.73 18.38
C ALA A 93 -9.16 12.29 19.61
N PRO A 94 -9.47 12.79 20.81
CA PRO A 94 -8.75 12.44 22.02
C PRO A 94 -8.99 10.97 22.44
N ASP A 95 -8.00 10.41 23.12
CA ASP A 95 -7.91 9.00 23.53
C ASP A 95 -9.11 8.45 24.31
N GLU A 96 -9.93 9.29 24.94
CA GLU A 96 -11.14 8.82 25.65
C GLU A 96 -12.14 8.09 24.70
N TYR A 97 -11.99 8.27 23.39
CA TYR A 97 -12.76 7.62 22.33
C TYR A 97 -11.93 6.63 21.49
N LYS A 98 -10.87 5.97 22.02
CA LYS A 98 -10.00 4.99 21.29
C LYS A 98 -10.73 3.92 20.46
N ILE A 99 -12.03 3.73 20.68
CA ILE A 99 -12.86 2.79 19.91
C ILE A 99 -13.04 3.28 18.45
N TYR A 100 -12.91 4.58 18.19
CA TYR A 100 -13.03 5.14 16.85
C TYR A 100 -11.92 6.14 16.52
N HIS A 101 -11.07 5.76 15.57
CA HIS A 101 -10.02 6.60 15.03
C HIS A 101 -10.67 7.67 14.12
N TYR A 102 -10.83 8.90 14.62
CA TYR A 102 -11.38 10.02 13.85
C TYR A 102 -10.38 11.18 13.76
N VAL A 103 -10.34 11.79 12.58
CA VAL A 103 -9.57 13.00 12.29
C VAL A 103 -10.50 14.21 12.40
N LEU A 104 -10.11 15.22 13.17
CA LEU A 104 -10.82 16.50 13.22
C LEU A 104 -10.40 17.35 12.03
N ILE A 105 -11.37 17.72 11.20
CA ILE A 105 -11.18 18.50 9.99
C ILE A 105 -11.93 19.84 10.06
N GLU A 106 -11.47 20.81 9.27
CA GLU A 106 -12.10 22.12 9.12
C GLU A 106 -12.30 22.43 7.63
N PHE A 107 -13.52 22.83 7.29
CA PHE A 107 -13.94 23.26 5.95
C PHE A 107 -13.66 24.76 5.72
N PRO A 108 -13.71 25.28 4.48
CA PRO A 108 -13.40 26.67 4.17
C PRO A 108 -14.34 27.69 4.80
N ASP A 109 -15.57 27.28 5.12
CA ASP A 109 -16.57 28.08 5.83
C ASP A 109 -16.34 28.12 7.36
N GLY A 110 -15.30 27.45 7.85
CA GLY A 110 -14.97 27.33 9.27
C GLY A 110 -15.73 26.22 10.00
N LYS A 111 -16.62 25.49 9.33
CA LYS A 111 -17.33 24.36 9.92
C LYS A 111 -16.33 23.24 10.22
N ARG A 112 -16.46 22.62 11.40
CA ARG A 112 -15.64 21.49 11.83
C ARG A 112 -16.44 20.20 11.84
N ALA A 113 -15.78 19.12 11.49
CA ALA A 113 -16.36 17.78 11.53
C ALA A 113 -15.29 16.73 11.83
N TYR A 114 -15.73 15.54 12.18
CA TYR A 114 -14.88 14.36 12.30
C TYR A 114 -15.07 13.44 11.10
N LEU A 115 -13.95 12.91 10.60
CA LEU A 115 -13.90 11.95 9.49
C LEU A 115 -13.09 10.73 9.92
N ALA A 116 -13.56 9.53 9.58
CA ALA A 116 -12.92 8.29 9.99
C ALA A 116 -11.49 8.17 9.42
N GLU A 117 -10.54 7.88 10.29
CA GLU A 117 -9.16 7.52 9.94
C GLU A 117 -9.14 6.10 9.33
N SER A 118 -8.14 5.83 8.50
CA SER A 118 -7.91 4.49 7.97
C SER A 118 -7.46 3.53 9.07
N ASN A 119 -8.02 2.31 9.07
CA ASN A 119 -7.55 1.21 9.93
C ASN A 119 -6.09 0.78 9.65
N SER A 120 -5.44 1.33 8.61
CA SER A 120 -4.05 1.04 8.23
C SER A 120 -3.05 2.12 8.67
N PHE A 121 -3.46 3.10 9.48
CA PHE A 121 -2.58 4.21 9.90
C PHE A 121 -1.57 3.85 11.01
N ASP A 122 -1.66 2.65 11.59
CA ASP A 122 -1.01 2.23 12.85
C ASP A 122 0.54 2.13 12.86
N ASP A 123 1.24 2.46 11.76
CA ASP A 123 2.71 2.30 11.60
C ASP A 123 3.47 3.61 11.26
N GLY A 124 2.98 4.77 11.71
CA GLY A 124 3.67 6.05 11.43
C GLY A 124 3.69 6.39 9.93
N SER A 125 2.59 6.09 9.25
CA SER A 125 2.47 6.04 7.80
C SER A 125 2.29 7.43 7.15
N LYS A 126 2.31 7.48 5.81
CA LYS A 126 2.41 8.73 5.03
C LYS A 126 1.07 9.45 4.96
N LYS A 127 1.05 10.70 4.49
CA LYS A 127 -0.17 11.50 4.21
C LYS A 127 -1.26 10.75 3.43
N ASN A 128 -0.87 9.80 2.57
CA ASN A 128 -1.80 9.04 1.73
C ASN A 128 -2.47 7.85 2.44
N ASP A 129 -2.05 7.55 3.67
CA ASP A 129 -2.57 6.42 4.45
C ASP A 129 -3.55 6.90 5.55
N LEU A 130 -3.74 8.23 5.71
CA LEU A 130 -4.59 8.82 6.73
C LEU A 130 -6.07 8.45 6.58
N PHE A 131 -6.57 8.38 5.35
CA PHE A 131 -7.96 8.02 5.06
C PHE A 131 -8.00 6.79 4.14
N ALA A 132 -9.00 5.92 4.33
CA ALA A 132 -9.14 4.70 3.55
C ALA A 132 -9.38 4.98 2.05
N ASP A 133 -10.15 6.02 1.74
CA ASP A 133 -10.62 6.32 0.39
C ASP A 133 -9.78 7.39 -0.34
N ILE A 134 -8.46 7.43 -0.10
CA ILE A 134 -7.56 8.33 -0.83
C ILE A 134 -7.36 7.83 -2.27
N TYR A 135 -7.74 8.65 -3.24
CA TYR A 135 -7.53 8.34 -4.66
C TYR A 135 -6.08 8.59 -5.07
N THR A 136 -5.52 7.62 -5.79
CA THR A 136 -4.20 7.74 -6.42
C THR A 136 -4.36 7.73 -7.96
N PRO A 137 -3.90 8.76 -8.67
CA PRO A 137 -3.96 8.79 -10.12
C PRO A 137 -3.36 7.54 -10.78
N GLY A 138 -4.08 6.97 -11.74
CA GLY A 138 -3.68 5.75 -12.45
C GLY A 138 -4.14 4.44 -11.79
N LYS A 139 -4.74 4.50 -10.59
CA LYS A 139 -5.54 3.38 -10.06
C LYS A 139 -6.95 3.41 -10.67
N PRO A 140 -7.64 2.26 -10.74
CA PRO A 140 -9.05 2.23 -11.12
C PRO A 140 -9.87 3.14 -10.21
N ARG A 141 -10.76 3.93 -10.83
CA ARG A 141 -11.76 4.71 -10.11
C ARG A 141 -13.08 3.97 -10.15
N TYR A 142 -13.61 3.65 -8.98
CA TYR A 142 -14.89 2.98 -8.86
C TYR A 142 -16.00 4.02 -8.69
N ASP A 143 -17.06 3.87 -9.46
CA ASP A 143 -18.25 4.73 -9.48
C ASP A 143 -19.14 4.59 -8.23
N PHE A 144 -18.95 3.52 -7.46
CA PHE A 144 -19.65 3.28 -6.20
C PHE A 144 -18.92 3.80 -4.95
N ILE A 145 -17.74 4.43 -5.11
CA ILE A 145 -16.91 4.99 -4.03
C ILE A 145 -16.83 6.51 -4.16
N GLU A 146 -16.87 7.21 -3.02
CA GLU A 146 -16.57 8.64 -2.90
C GLU A 146 -15.13 8.82 -2.41
N TYR A 147 -14.30 9.51 -3.19
CA TYR A 147 -12.86 9.57 -2.93
C TYR A 147 -12.43 10.90 -2.30
N ILE A 148 -11.37 10.81 -1.49
CA ILE A 148 -10.58 11.93 -1.00
C ILE A 148 -9.37 12.11 -1.91
N LEU A 149 -9.10 13.33 -2.34
CA LEU A 149 -7.98 13.67 -3.20
C LEU A 149 -6.92 14.45 -2.41
N THR A 150 -5.66 14.19 -2.74
CA THR A 150 -4.50 14.89 -2.15
C THR A 150 -4.09 16.14 -2.94
N ALA A 151 -4.75 16.39 -4.08
CA ALA A 151 -4.58 17.52 -4.97
C ALA A 151 -5.94 17.94 -5.56
N SER A 152 -5.98 19.04 -6.32
CA SER A 152 -7.23 19.49 -6.94
C SER A 152 -7.79 18.46 -7.94
N PRO A 153 -9.12 18.39 -8.14
CA PRO A 153 -9.74 17.59 -9.18
C PRO A 153 -9.16 17.87 -10.56
N GLU A 154 -8.80 19.11 -10.86
CA GLU A 154 -8.16 19.48 -12.12
C GLU A 154 -6.74 18.93 -12.23
N ASP A 155 -5.93 19.01 -11.18
CA ASP A 155 -4.59 18.43 -11.15
C ASP A 155 -4.64 16.90 -11.27
N VAL A 156 -5.60 16.27 -10.58
CA VAL A 156 -5.86 14.83 -10.69
C VAL A 156 -6.24 14.47 -12.12
N ARG A 157 -7.18 15.20 -12.74
CA ARG A 157 -7.59 15.00 -14.14
C ARG A 157 -6.43 15.19 -15.11
N LEU A 158 -5.57 16.18 -14.87
CA LEU A 158 -4.37 16.41 -15.68
C LEU A 158 -3.36 15.27 -15.52
N ALA A 159 -3.13 14.80 -14.30
CA ALA A 159 -2.27 13.66 -14.02
C ALA A 159 -2.77 12.39 -14.73
N GLU A 160 -4.06 12.09 -14.63
CA GLU A 160 -4.69 10.97 -15.35
C GLU A 160 -4.53 11.08 -16.86
N LYS A 161 -4.76 12.28 -17.43
CA LYS A 161 -4.57 12.53 -18.86
C LYS A 161 -3.13 12.25 -19.26
N THR A 162 -2.17 12.80 -18.53
CA THR A 162 -0.73 12.58 -18.78
C THR A 162 -0.37 11.11 -18.71
N MET A 163 -0.84 10.38 -17.69
CA MET A 163 -0.60 8.95 -17.53
C MET A 163 -1.20 8.15 -18.68
N ARG A 164 -2.44 8.45 -19.10
CA ARG A 164 -3.08 7.81 -20.25
C ARG A 164 -2.31 8.08 -21.53
N THR A 165 -1.92 9.33 -21.79
CA THR A 165 -1.11 9.68 -22.95
C THR A 165 0.23 8.93 -22.96
N LYS A 166 0.92 8.85 -21.81
CA LYS A 166 2.16 8.07 -21.69
C LYS A 166 1.94 6.58 -21.92
N ALA A 167 0.86 6.01 -21.39
CA ALA A 167 0.51 4.61 -21.59
C ALA A 167 0.17 4.31 -23.05
N THR A 168 -0.61 5.17 -23.70
CA THR A 168 -0.92 5.07 -25.13
C THR A 168 0.35 5.20 -25.97
N ALA A 169 1.22 6.19 -25.68
CA ALA A 169 2.49 6.36 -26.38
C ALA A 169 3.40 5.13 -26.21
N ALA A 170 3.48 4.57 -24.99
CA ALA A 170 4.23 3.35 -24.71
C ALA A 170 3.65 2.14 -25.44
N ALA A 171 2.33 1.97 -25.48
CA ALA A 171 1.66 0.89 -26.20
C ALA A 171 1.86 1.01 -27.72
N THR A 172 1.80 2.22 -28.27
CA THR A 172 2.09 2.50 -29.69
C THR A 172 3.54 2.19 -30.01
N ALA A 173 4.49 2.67 -29.18
CA ALA A 173 5.90 2.38 -29.34
C ALA A 173 6.20 0.88 -29.20
N TRP A 174 5.51 0.17 -28.31
CA TRP A 174 5.61 -1.27 -28.17
C TRP A 174 5.15 -1.99 -29.44
N LYS A 175 3.96 -1.65 -29.95
CA LYS A 175 3.44 -2.22 -31.20
C LYS A 175 4.36 -1.95 -32.39
N ALA A 176 4.94 -0.75 -32.47
CA ALA A 176 5.85 -0.34 -33.54
C ALA A 176 7.16 -1.13 -33.59
N ARG A 177 7.54 -1.86 -32.53
CA ARG A 177 8.73 -2.73 -32.52
C ARG A 177 8.62 -3.94 -33.46
N GLY A 178 7.41 -4.26 -33.93
CA GLY A 178 7.18 -5.41 -34.81
C GLY A 178 7.25 -6.76 -34.08
N GLY A 179 6.68 -7.80 -34.70
CA GLY A 179 6.67 -9.16 -34.17
C GLY A 179 8.01 -9.90 -34.33
N VAL A 180 8.05 -11.13 -33.84
CA VAL A 180 9.18 -12.04 -34.05
C VAL A 180 9.07 -12.77 -35.38
N SER A 181 10.20 -13.12 -35.98
CA SER A 181 10.26 -13.88 -37.24
C SER A 181 11.40 -14.89 -37.21
N ILE A 182 11.29 -15.93 -38.04
CA ILE A 182 12.35 -16.93 -38.23
C ILE A 182 13.64 -16.22 -38.67
N GLY A 183 14.78 -16.65 -38.12
CA GLY A 183 16.10 -16.09 -38.39
C GLY A 183 16.50 -14.90 -37.50
N MET A 184 15.61 -14.40 -36.64
CA MET A 184 15.99 -13.36 -35.67
C MET A 184 16.97 -13.90 -34.61
N THR A 185 17.88 -13.04 -34.15
CA THR A 185 18.75 -13.31 -33.01
C THR A 185 18.03 -13.08 -31.67
N PRO A 186 18.53 -13.63 -30.54
CA PRO A 186 18.07 -13.30 -29.19
C PRO A 186 17.89 -11.81 -28.91
N GLY A 187 18.82 -10.98 -29.39
CA GLY A 187 18.76 -9.53 -29.21
C GLY A 187 17.60 -8.89 -29.98
N GLN A 188 17.40 -9.30 -31.23
CA GLN A 188 16.29 -8.84 -32.06
C GLN A 188 14.93 -9.27 -31.50
N VAL A 189 14.83 -10.51 -30.98
CA VAL A 189 13.61 -10.99 -30.30
C VAL A 189 13.29 -10.12 -29.08
N ARG A 190 14.28 -9.78 -28.25
CA ARG A 190 14.07 -8.90 -27.09
C ARG A 190 13.73 -7.46 -27.46
N ALA A 191 14.21 -7.00 -28.61
CA ALA A 191 13.90 -5.68 -29.15
C ALA A 191 12.52 -5.61 -29.81
N SER A 192 11.92 -6.76 -30.16
CA SER A 192 10.58 -6.86 -30.74
C SER A 192 9.46 -6.57 -29.74
N ASN A 193 8.21 -6.63 -30.20
CA ASN A 193 7.01 -6.53 -29.36
C ASN A 193 6.67 -7.82 -28.59
N TRP A 194 7.53 -8.85 -28.63
CA TRP A 194 7.50 -9.99 -27.70
C TRP A 194 8.32 -9.71 -26.44
N GLY A 195 9.42 -8.96 -26.56
CA GLY A 195 10.24 -8.53 -25.43
C GLY A 195 10.99 -9.66 -24.71
N LYS A 196 11.00 -9.61 -23.38
CA LYS A 196 11.72 -10.58 -22.55
C LYS A 196 10.81 -11.80 -22.30
N PRO A 197 11.31 -13.04 -22.46
CA PRO A 197 10.56 -14.24 -22.12
C PRO A 197 10.40 -14.40 -20.61
N ASP A 198 9.37 -15.12 -20.20
CA ASP A 198 9.13 -15.48 -18.80
C ASP A 198 10.16 -16.51 -18.33
N LYS A 199 10.52 -17.45 -19.22
CA LYS A 199 11.49 -18.51 -18.94
C LYS A 199 12.31 -18.84 -20.18
N ILE A 200 13.58 -19.20 -19.98
CA ILE A 200 14.46 -19.73 -21.02
C ILE A 200 14.95 -21.11 -20.57
N ASN A 201 14.61 -22.15 -21.32
CA ASN A 201 15.18 -23.49 -21.17
C ASN A 201 16.31 -23.63 -22.20
N ARG A 202 17.55 -23.90 -21.75
CA ARG A 202 18.72 -23.97 -22.63
C ARG A 202 19.42 -25.31 -22.48
N SER A 203 19.74 -25.94 -23.60
CA SER A 203 20.49 -27.19 -23.69
C SER A 203 21.69 -27.02 -24.62
N THR A 204 22.81 -27.64 -24.29
CA THR A 204 24.03 -27.60 -25.11
C THR A 204 24.57 -29.02 -25.23
N GLY A 205 24.87 -29.45 -26.45
CA GLY A 205 25.40 -30.78 -26.73
C GLY A 205 26.33 -30.78 -27.95
N SER A 206 26.78 -31.97 -28.35
CA SER A 206 27.65 -32.16 -29.52
C SER A 206 27.04 -31.65 -30.83
N TYR A 207 25.71 -31.50 -30.89
CA TYR A 207 24.96 -31.03 -32.05
C TYR A 207 24.67 -29.52 -32.05
N GLY A 208 25.11 -28.78 -31.01
CA GLY A 208 24.95 -27.32 -30.91
C GLY A 208 24.20 -26.86 -29.66
N VAL A 209 23.74 -25.61 -29.71
CA VAL A 209 22.97 -24.96 -28.63
C VAL A 209 21.51 -24.85 -29.04
N HIS A 210 20.62 -25.36 -28.19
CA HIS A 210 19.18 -25.26 -28.37
C HIS A 210 18.56 -24.49 -27.21
N GLU A 211 17.67 -23.54 -27.51
CA GLU A 211 16.93 -22.78 -26.51
C GLU A 211 15.44 -22.80 -26.82
N GLN A 212 14.62 -22.94 -25.77
CA GLN A 212 13.18 -22.69 -25.81
C GLN A 212 12.88 -21.52 -24.88
N TRP A 213 12.31 -20.47 -25.45
CA TRP A 213 11.89 -19.28 -24.75
C TRP A 213 10.37 -19.31 -24.59
N VAL A 214 9.90 -19.22 -23.35
CA VAL A 214 8.48 -19.34 -22.97
C VAL A 214 7.88 -17.96 -22.73
N TYR A 215 6.71 -17.72 -23.32
CA TYR A 215 5.89 -16.53 -23.14
C TYR A 215 4.46 -16.99 -22.75
N GLY A 216 4.13 -16.89 -21.47
CA GLY A 216 2.87 -17.39 -20.92
C GLY A 216 2.72 -18.92 -21.04
N SER A 217 1.49 -19.40 -21.16
CA SER A 217 1.18 -20.84 -21.17
C SER A 217 1.31 -21.52 -22.53
N ASN A 218 1.11 -20.79 -23.65
CA ASN A 218 0.97 -21.40 -24.98
C ASN A 218 1.87 -20.78 -26.06
N SER A 219 2.72 -19.80 -25.74
CA SER A 219 3.59 -19.17 -26.74
C SER A 219 5.06 -19.47 -26.50
N TYR A 220 5.75 -19.96 -27.54
CA TYR A 220 7.13 -20.43 -27.46
C TYR A 220 7.94 -19.98 -28.67
N ILE A 221 9.22 -19.67 -28.44
CA ILE A 221 10.22 -19.44 -29.48
C ILE A 221 11.32 -20.49 -29.31
N TYR A 222 11.65 -21.22 -30.36
CA TYR A 222 12.76 -22.16 -30.38
C TYR A 222 13.92 -21.56 -31.16
N LEU A 223 15.09 -21.51 -30.53
CA LEU A 223 16.32 -21.03 -31.13
C LEU A 223 17.32 -22.16 -31.27
N GLU A 224 18.01 -22.18 -32.39
CA GLU A 224 19.11 -23.08 -32.67
C GLU A 224 20.35 -22.25 -33.01
N ASN A 225 21.44 -22.49 -32.28
CA ASN A 225 22.72 -21.79 -32.45
C ASN A 225 22.58 -20.25 -32.50
N GLY A 226 21.66 -19.69 -31.71
CA GLY A 226 21.47 -18.25 -31.59
C GLY A 226 20.52 -17.63 -32.63
N PHE A 227 19.75 -18.43 -33.36
CA PHE A 227 18.75 -17.93 -34.32
C PHE A 227 17.40 -18.60 -34.13
N VAL A 228 16.32 -17.83 -34.27
CA VAL A 228 14.94 -18.35 -34.21
C VAL A 228 14.72 -19.34 -35.34
N ARG A 229 14.35 -20.57 -34.99
CA ARG A 229 14.04 -21.64 -35.94
C ARG A 229 12.55 -21.88 -36.09
N SER A 230 11.79 -21.80 -34.99
CA SER A 230 10.33 -21.95 -35.01
C SER A 230 9.67 -21.12 -33.92
N ILE A 231 8.40 -20.79 -34.17
CA ILE A 231 7.53 -20.02 -33.27
C ILE A 231 6.25 -20.82 -33.12
N GLN A 232 5.79 -20.98 -31.89
CA GLN A 232 4.55 -21.66 -31.53
C GLN A 232 3.66 -20.68 -30.74
N ASN A 233 2.39 -20.59 -31.11
CA ASN A 233 1.36 -19.69 -30.59
C ASN A 233 0.04 -20.45 -30.59
#